data_AF-A0A1N6FN21-F1
#
_entry.id   AF-A0A1N6FN21-F1
#
_cell.length_a   1.000
_cell.length_b   1.000
_cell.length_c   1.000
_cell.angle_alpha   90.00
_cell.angle_beta   90.00
_cell.angle_gamma   90.00
#
_symmetry.space_group_name_H-M   'P 1'
#
loop_
_entity.id
_entity.type
_entity.pdbx_description
1 polymer ?
#
loop_
_entity_poly.entity_id
_entity_poly.type
_entity_poly.pdbx_seq_one_letter_code
_entity_poly.pdbx_strand_id
1 'polypeptide(L)'
;MKCKNLLTITLLFLLTLTYSYSQKLQITANHSDAKFILLNDYDDSDKQELGTGAIEYKLEKDSRNRIKVTKPGYEPVIKEFNKDLKWDKEQYVSLDSRRVEITAEPYDAEIYVDGRMIGTKAIYLIIQKDRFHTVEVKKPGFAPITKSYYNSPDRETPPSKDYFELKDRQVRLEVTPADGVVTANGVSVGRGNQDIKIPLNDCVTVTVNKDGYVEYTKVFCNKPDTDPEPPVREIAQLEDRLVKITTNPNDAAIEIAGKRVGTGSYDLKVPKNGSVEVRVSKDGYVRYIKNYYNQPNMQEPPVTDFIEMNVDEAYTSSVSSDLANVRITVPVNTEYTSEEAWRILSSIITRYFDILETVDYNTGYLTTSWQVQNFQSSVIRTRVIVSSGGNSDQLAYAIKLISQEAYLDGQNSVTVKDDEKFEDWARILKKYEGLIEEVQARLQQ
;
A
#
# COMPACT_ATOMS: atom_id res chain seq x y z
N MET A 1 74.61 -97.89 -15.11
CA MET A 1 75.75 -97.60 -16.00
C MET A 1 75.26 -96.70 -17.13
N LYS A 2 75.95 -95.55 -17.29
CA LYS A 2 76.25 -94.78 -18.53
C LYS A 2 75.22 -94.78 -19.68
N CYS A 3 74.81 -93.59 -20.13
CA CYS A 3 75.54 -92.84 -21.16
C CYS A 3 74.91 -91.46 -21.42
N LYS A 4 75.78 -90.45 -21.55
CA LYS A 4 75.52 -89.16 -22.23
C LYS A 4 75.40 -89.41 -23.74
N ASN A 5 74.54 -88.66 -24.42
CA ASN A 5 74.93 -87.94 -25.64
C ASN A 5 73.91 -86.87 -26.04
N LEU A 6 74.48 -85.77 -26.49
CA LEU A 6 73.91 -84.54 -27.03
C LEU A 6 73.75 -84.71 -28.56
N LEU A 7 72.59 -84.40 -29.17
CA LEU A 7 72.51 -83.73 -30.49
C LEU A 7 71.07 -83.38 -30.94
N THR A 8 70.95 -82.16 -31.50
CA THR A 8 70.08 -81.67 -32.59
C THR A 8 68.56 -81.45 -32.43
N ILE A 9 68.23 -80.17 -32.17
CA ILE A 9 67.27 -79.27 -32.84
C ILE A 9 66.30 -79.88 -33.87
N THR A 10 64.99 -79.73 -33.64
CA THR A 10 64.08 -79.11 -34.62
C THR A 10 62.90 -78.46 -33.89
N LEU A 11 62.78 -77.14 -34.05
CA LEU A 11 61.74 -76.31 -33.47
C LEU A 11 60.40 -76.62 -34.16
N LEU A 12 59.50 -77.33 -33.47
CA LEU A 12 58.14 -77.57 -33.95
C LEU A 12 57.35 -76.27 -33.77
N PHE A 13 57.29 -75.45 -34.82
CA PHE A 13 56.42 -74.27 -34.88
C PHE A 13 54.97 -74.76 -34.89
N LEU A 14 54.35 -74.80 -33.71
CA LEU A 14 52.92 -75.05 -33.59
C LEU A 14 52.18 -73.82 -34.13
N LEU A 15 51.87 -73.84 -35.43
CA LEU A 15 51.06 -72.83 -36.10
C LEU A 15 49.63 -72.94 -35.56
N THR A 16 49.33 -72.20 -34.49
CA THR A 16 47.95 -72.01 -34.03
C THR A 16 47.24 -71.13 -35.06
N LEU A 17 46.51 -71.77 -35.97
CA LEU A 17 45.55 -71.10 -36.84
C LEU A 17 44.44 -70.53 -35.97
N THR A 18 44.61 -69.30 -35.49
CA THR A 18 43.50 -68.52 -34.94
C THR A 18 42.62 -68.12 -36.11
N TYR A 19 41.54 -68.87 -36.31
CA TYR A 19 40.46 -68.49 -37.20
C TYR A 19 39.87 -67.16 -36.70
N SER A 20 40.35 -66.05 -37.25
CA SER A 20 39.75 -64.74 -37.05
C SER A 20 38.42 -64.73 -37.81
N TYR A 21 37.34 -65.15 -37.16
CA TYR A 21 36.00 -65.02 -37.72
C TYR A 21 35.72 -63.53 -37.94
N SER A 22 35.54 -63.13 -39.19
CA SER A 22 35.09 -61.79 -39.55
C SER A 22 33.61 -61.65 -39.14
N GLN A 23 33.35 -61.10 -37.97
CA GLN A 23 31.98 -60.79 -37.55
C GLN A 23 31.46 -59.56 -38.31
N LYS A 24 30.35 -59.75 -39.02
CA LYS A 24 29.57 -58.69 -39.66
C LYS A 24 28.22 -58.58 -38.95
N LEU A 25 27.85 -57.38 -38.54
CA LEU A 25 26.60 -57.09 -37.85
C LEU A 25 25.68 -56.26 -38.76
N GLN A 26 24.40 -56.59 -38.76
CA GLN A 26 23.34 -55.77 -39.30
C GLN A 26 22.72 -55.00 -38.14
N ILE A 27 22.92 -53.69 -38.10
CA ILE A 27 22.47 -52.83 -37.01
C ILE A 27 21.33 -51.96 -37.51
N THR A 28 20.18 -52.03 -36.87
CA THR A 28 18.94 -51.32 -37.28
C THR A 28 18.43 -50.44 -36.14
N ALA A 29 18.03 -49.21 -36.47
CA ALA A 29 17.38 -48.31 -35.52
C ALA A 29 15.85 -48.41 -35.63
N ASN A 30 15.14 -48.09 -34.54
CA ASN A 30 13.68 -47.96 -34.56
C ASN A 30 13.17 -46.75 -35.39
N HIS A 31 14.07 -45.87 -35.84
CA HIS A 31 13.77 -44.74 -36.73
C HIS A 31 14.57 -44.85 -38.02
N SER A 32 13.89 -44.83 -39.16
CA SER A 32 14.50 -45.02 -40.49
C SER A 32 15.44 -43.89 -40.91
N ASP A 33 15.35 -42.72 -40.27
CA ASP A 33 16.15 -41.53 -40.50
C ASP A 33 17.24 -41.31 -39.43
N ALA A 34 17.43 -42.25 -38.49
CA ALA A 34 18.52 -42.20 -37.52
C ALA A 34 19.88 -42.45 -38.21
N LYS A 35 20.87 -41.60 -37.91
CA LYS A 35 22.23 -41.72 -38.43
C LYS A 35 23.11 -42.59 -37.56
N PHE A 36 23.94 -43.41 -38.19
CA PHE A 36 24.96 -44.22 -37.55
C PHE A 36 26.33 -43.63 -37.83
N ILE A 37 27.10 -43.36 -36.77
CA ILE A 37 28.41 -42.75 -36.85
C ILE A 37 29.39 -43.60 -36.04
N LEU A 38 30.45 -44.07 -36.68
CA LEU A 38 31.60 -44.67 -36.00
C LEU A 38 32.33 -43.58 -35.23
N LEU A 39 32.61 -43.81 -33.96
CA LEU A 39 33.37 -42.92 -33.10
C LEU A 39 34.84 -43.36 -33.05
N ASN A 40 35.69 -42.45 -32.57
CA ASN A 40 37.06 -42.80 -32.23
C ASN A 40 37.12 -43.73 -31.00
N ASP A 41 38.17 -44.55 -30.96
CA ASP A 41 38.36 -45.55 -29.90
C ASP A 41 38.85 -44.95 -28.58
N TYR A 42 39.09 -43.65 -28.49
CA TYR A 42 39.60 -43.01 -27.28
C TYR A 42 38.66 -41.93 -26.73
N ASP A 43 37.78 -41.38 -27.57
CA ASP A 43 36.83 -40.32 -27.21
C ASP A 43 35.54 -40.39 -28.06
N ASP A 44 34.57 -39.54 -27.76
CA ASP A 44 33.26 -39.52 -28.45
C ASP A 44 33.26 -38.69 -29.74
N SER A 45 34.42 -38.38 -30.30
CA SER A 45 34.51 -37.66 -31.57
C SER A 45 34.19 -38.55 -32.76
N ASP A 46 33.60 -37.95 -33.79
CA ASP A 46 33.14 -38.65 -34.98
C ASP A 46 34.32 -39.07 -35.86
N LYS A 47 34.40 -40.36 -36.18
CA LYS A 47 35.40 -40.94 -37.10
C LYS A 47 34.84 -41.06 -38.51
N GLN A 48 33.64 -41.64 -38.67
CA GLN A 48 33.05 -41.91 -39.98
C GLN A 48 31.53 -42.08 -39.92
N GLU A 49 30.77 -41.43 -40.81
CA GLU A 49 29.35 -41.72 -41.01
C GLU A 49 29.20 -43.08 -41.74
N LEU A 50 28.43 -44.00 -41.14
CA LEU A 50 28.27 -45.38 -41.63
C LEU A 50 27.01 -45.55 -42.47
N GLY A 51 25.96 -44.75 -42.22
CA GLY A 51 24.68 -44.82 -42.93
C GLY A 51 23.49 -44.36 -42.08
N THR A 52 22.27 -44.62 -42.57
CA THR A 52 21.01 -44.14 -41.99
C THR A 52 19.98 -45.27 -41.92
N GLY A 53 19.23 -45.36 -40.82
CA GLY A 53 18.16 -46.34 -40.60
C GLY A 53 18.67 -47.75 -40.28
N ALA A 54 19.48 -48.32 -41.17
CA ALA A 54 20.17 -49.59 -40.95
C ALA A 54 21.54 -49.62 -41.64
N ILE A 55 22.50 -50.33 -41.05
CA ILE A 55 23.86 -50.51 -41.59
C ILE A 55 24.31 -51.97 -41.53
N GLU A 56 25.15 -52.39 -42.48
CA GLU A 56 25.99 -53.59 -42.32
C GLU A 56 27.40 -53.13 -41.93
N TYR A 57 27.86 -53.52 -40.75
CA TYR A 57 29.17 -53.12 -40.23
C TYR A 57 30.04 -54.35 -39.94
N LYS A 58 31.25 -54.36 -40.48
CA LYS A 58 32.26 -55.40 -40.24
C LYS A 58 33.15 -54.96 -39.10
N LEU A 59 33.22 -55.74 -38.02
CA LEU A 59 34.01 -55.38 -36.84
C LEU A 59 35.51 -55.33 -37.17
N GLU A 60 36.11 -54.18 -36.87
CA GLU A 60 37.54 -53.93 -36.98
C GLU A 60 38.28 -54.66 -35.86
N LYS A 61 39.45 -55.23 -36.20
CA LYS A 61 40.33 -55.84 -35.21
C LYS A 61 41.01 -54.72 -34.43
N ASP A 62 41.27 -54.95 -33.15
CA ASP A 62 41.98 -54.02 -32.28
C ASP A 62 41.27 -52.65 -32.11
N SER A 63 39.93 -52.63 -32.30
CA SER A 63 39.05 -51.47 -32.12
C SER A 63 37.94 -51.78 -31.12
N ARG A 64 37.45 -50.75 -30.41
CA ARG A 64 36.26 -50.85 -29.56
C ARG A 64 34.96 -50.85 -30.37
N ASN A 65 35.03 -50.53 -31.67
CA ASN A 65 33.89 -50.52 -32.61
C ASN A 65 32.70 -49.74 -32.02
N ARG A 66 32.95 -48.49 -31.62
CA ARG A 66 31.98 -47.63 -30.93
C ARG A 66 31.09 -46.94 -31.95
N ILE A 67 29.79 -47.23 -31.94
CA ILE A 67 28.82 -46.70 -32.89
C ILE A 67 27.82 -45.82 -32.15
N LYS A 68 27.79 -44.53 -32.52
CA LYS A 68 26.79 -43.55 -32.09
C LYS A 68 25.61 -43.57 -33.04
N VAL A 69 24.42 -43.74 -32.50
CA VAL A 69 23.15 -43.62 -33.22
C VAL A 69 22.50 -42.32 -32.79
N THR A 70 22.19 -41.45 -33.75
CA THR A 70 21.68 -40.09 -33.47
C THR A 70 20.51 -39.72 -34.37
N LYS A 71 19.57 -38.97 -33.81
CA LYS A 71 18.43 -38.39 -34.51
C LYS A 71 18.07 -37.06 -33.85
N PRO A 72 17.81 -35.97 -34.61
CA PRO A 72 17.36 -34.71 -34.03
C PRO A 72 16.15 -34.89 -33.11
N GLY A 73 16.23 -34.32 -31.90
CA GLY A 73 15.19 -34.43 -30.87
C GLY A 73 15.21 -35.73 -30.05
N TYR A 74 16.17 -36.62 -30.27
CA TYR A 74 16.37 -37.83 -29.47
C TYR A 74 17.72 -37.81 -28.75
N GLU A 75 17.78 -38.49 -27.60
CA GLU A 75 19.04 -38.75 -26.91
C GLU A 75 19.92 -39.68 -27.76
N PRO A 76 21.17 -39.29 -28.09
CA PRO A 76 22.06 -40.17 -28.82
C PRO A 76 22.42 -41.42 -28.01
N VAL A 77 22.45 -42.58 -28.65
CA VAL A 77 22.82 -43.85 -28.01
C VAL A 77 24.15 -44.32 -28.58
N ILE A 78 25.13 -44.61 -27.70
CA ILE A 78 26.42 -45.18 -28.09
C ILE A 78 26.43 -46.67 -27.72
N LYS A 79 26.79 -47.52 -28.67
CA LYS A 79 26.99 -48.96 -28.48
C LYS A 79 28.43 -49.33 -28.83
N GLU A 80 29.03 -50.23 -28.05
CA GLU A 80 30.38 -50.75 -28.31
C GLU A 80 30.29 -52.24 -28.66
N PHE A 81 30.92 -52.63 -29.77
CA PHE A 81 30.86 -53.99 -30.30
C PHE A 81 32.25 -54.62 -30.31
N ASN A 82 32.73 -55.08 -29.14
CA ASN A 82 34.03 -55.73 -29.06
C ASN A 82 34.05 -57.02 -29.92
N LYS A 83 34.98 -57.06 -30.88
CA LYS A 83 35.14 -58.16 -31.85
C LYS A 83 35.46 -59.51 -31.22
N ASP A 84 36.07 -59.52 -30.04
CA ASP A 84 36.43 -60.76 -29.34
C ASP A 84 35.22 -61.44 -28.68
N LEU A 85 34.09 -60.73 -28.58
CA LEU A 85 32.82 -61.27 -28.11
C LEU A 85 32.00 -61.80 -29.27
N LYS A 86 31.14 -62.80 -29.01
CA LYS A 86 30.17 -63.30 -29.99
C LYS A 86 28.92 -62.43 -29.94
N TRP A 87 28.58 -61.78 -31.04
CA TRP A 87 27.37 -60.97 -31.20
C TRP A 87 26.34 -61.68 -32.08
N ASP A 88 25.06 -61.40 -31.82
CA ASP A 88 23.99 -61.78 -32.76
C ASP A 88 24.14 -60.99 -34.06
N LYS A 89 23.84 -61.63 -35.19
CA LYS A 89 24.00 -61.00 -36.51
C LYS A 89 23.14 -59.75 -36.65
N GLU A 90 21.95 -59.76 -36.05
CA GLU A 90 21.03 -58.63 -36.02
C GLU A 90 21.15 -57.91 -34.68
N GLN A 91 21.36 -56.60 -34.73
CA GLN A 91 21.43 -55.73 -33.57
C GLN A 91 20.40 -54.61 -33.73
N TYR A 92 19.71 -54.29 -32.63
CA TYR A 92 18.67 -53.26 -32.63
C TYR A 92 19.05 -52.14 -31.65
N VAL A 93 18.91 -50.90 -32.09
CA VAL A 93 19.15 -49.71 -31.26
C VAL A 93 17.86 -48.89 -31.19
N SER A 94 17.32 -48.72 -29.99
CA SER A 94 16.15 -47.86 -29.79
C SER A 94 16.56 -46.45 -29.36
N LEU A 95 16.02 -45.46 -30.04
CA LEU A 95 16.01 -44.06 -29.62
C LEU A 95 14.60 -43.79 -29.07
N ASP A 96 14.43 -43.95 -27.76
CA ASP A 96 13.14 -43.81 -27.08
C ASP A 96 13.07 -42.55 -26.20
N SER A 97 14.21 -42.09 -25.68
CA SER A 97 14.32 -40.84 -24.92
C SER A 97 14.38 -39.64 -25.84
N ARG A 98 13.61 -38.60 -25.53
CA ARG A 98 13.70 -37.30 -26.18
C ARG A 98 14.77 -36.45 -25.54
N ARG A 99 15.42 -35.63 -26.35
CA ARG A 99 16.42 -34.65 -25.89
C ARG A 99 16.05 -33.26 -26.40
N VAL A 100 15.96 -32.31 -25.48
CA VAL A 100 15.72 -30.89 -25.76
C VAL A 100 16.94 -30.10 -25.29
N GLU A 101 17.52 -29.30 -26.18
CA GLU A 101 18.46 -28.25 -25.78
C GLU A 101 17.65 -27.06 -25.25
N ILE A 102 17.74 -26.79 -23.96
CA ILE A 102 17.07 -25.66 -23.32
C ILE A 102 18.11 -24.55 -23.19
N THR A 103 17.82 -23.37 -23.73
CA THR A 103 18.65 -22.18 -23.56
C THR A 103 17.85 -21.07 -22.89
N ALA A 104 18.53 -20.26 -22.08
CA ALA A 104 17.91 -19.16 -21.33
C ALA A 104 18.68 -17.85 -21.50
N GLU A 105 17.93 -16.77 -21.69
CA GLU A 105 18.41 -15.39 -21.63
C GLU A 105 17.62 -14.61 -20.58
N PRO A 106 18.26 -13.83 -19.70
CA PRO A 106 19.71 -13.64 -19.55
C PRO A 106 20.51 -14.92 -19.25
N TYR A 107 21.77 -14.99 -19.70
CA TYR A 107 22.58 -16.22 -19.59
C TYR A 107 22.89 -16.67 -18.16
N ASP A 108 22.78 -15.78 -17.18
CA ASP A 108 22.89 -16.06 -15.76
C ASP A 108 21.56 -16.52 -15.12
N ALA A 109 20.48 -16.65 -15.90
CA ALA A 109 19.24 -17.25 -15.41
C ALA A 109 19.43 -18.74 -15.05
N GLU A 110 18.84 -19.13 -13.93
CA GLU A 110 18.86 -20.49 -13.40
C GLU A 110 17.76 -21.33 -14.06
N ILE A 111 18.12 -22.52 -14.51
CA ILE A 111 17.20 -23.49 -15.13
C ILE A 111 16.96 -24.63 -14.13
N TYR A 112 15.72 -24.77 -13.70
CA TYR A 112 15.24 -25.82 -12.82
C TYR A 112 14.50 -26.88 -13.63
N VAL A 113 14.68 -28.15 -13.28
CA VAL A 113 13.91 -29.28 -13.80
C VAL A 113 13.28 -30.00 -12.62
N ASP A 114 11.96 -30.10 -12.62
CA ASP A 114 11.15 -30.68 -11.53
C ASP A 114 11.54 -30.13 -10.14
N GLY A 115 11.80 -28.82 -10.07
CA GLY A 115 12.16 -28.12 -8.84
C GLY A 115 13.64 -28.21 -8.45
N ARG A 116 14.50 -28.92 -9.20
CA ARG A 116 15.95 -28.99 -8.96
C ARG A 116 16.71 -28.10 -9.94
N MET A 117 17.59 -27.24 -9.44
CA MET A 117 18.48 -26.45 -10.29
C MET A 117 19.48 -27.36 -11.02
N ILE A 118 19.52 -27.28 -12.35
CA ILE A 118 20.37 -28.11 -13.21
C ILE A 118 21.55 -27.31 -13.78
N GLY A 119 21.34 -26.04 -14.10
CA GLY A 119 22.41 -25.19 -14.63
C GLY A 119 21.92 -23.78 -14.99
N THR A 120 22.80 -23.03 -15.65
CA THR A 120 22.53 -21.70 -16.21
C THR A 120 22.86 -21.70 -17.70
N LYS A 121 22.39 -20.69 -18.45
CA LYS A 121 22.60 -20.49 -19.89
C LYS A 121 22.02 -21.57 -20.81
N ALA A 122 22.44 -22.82 -20.66
CA ALA A 122 22.00 -23.94 -21.47
C ALA A 122 22.08 -25.28 -20.73
N ILE A 123 21.08 -26.15 -20.92
CA ILE A 123 21.11 -27.55 -20.47
C ILE A 123 20.57 -28.49 -21.56
N TYR A 124 20.88 -29.77 -21.45
CA TYR A 124 20.19 -30.82 -22.21
C TYR A 124 19.19 -31.51 -21.30
N LEU A 125 17.90 -31.31 -21.58
CA LEU A 125 16.81 -32.03 -20.93
C LEU A 125 16.61 -33.38 -21.63
N ILE A 126 16.65 -34.47 -20.86
CA ILE A 126 16.36 -35.82 -21.35
C ILE A 126 15.01 -36.23 -20.78
N ILE A 127 14.10 -36.67 -21.63
CA ILE A 127 12.74 -37.08 -21.26
C ILE A 127 12.58 -38.53 -21.68
N GLN A 128 12.56 -39.45 -20.70
CA GLN A 128 12.39 -40.87 -21.01
C GLN A 128 11.00 -41.14 -21.61
N LYS A 129 10.87 -42.26 -22.29
CA LYS A 129 9.61 -42.69 -22.90
C LYS A 129 8.49 -42.72 -21.86
N ASP A 130 7.33 -42.19 -22.24
CA ASP A 130 6.11 -42.09 -21.44
C ASP A 130 6.29 -41.27 -20.14
N ARG A 131 7.26 -40.34 -20.12
CA ARG A 131 7.54 -39.43 -19.00
C ARG A 131 7.36 -37.97 -19.41
N PHE A 132 7.34 -37.10 -18.41
CA PHE A 132 7.36 -35.65 -18.59
C PHE A 132 8.27 -35.00 -17.55
N HIS A 133 8.74 -33.80 -17.88
CA HIS A 133 9.52 -32.94 -17.00
C HIS A 133 9.00 -31.51 -17.09
N THR A 134 9.03 -30.79 -15.98
CA THR A 134 8.72 -29.36 -15.93
C THR A 134 9.99 -28.55 -15.79
N VAL A 135 10.21 -27.65 -16.74
CA VAL A 135 11.32 -26.69 -16.72
C VAL A 135 10.80 -25.38 -16.18
N GLU A 136 11.54 -24.78 -15.25
CA GLU A 136 11.29 -23.45 -14.73
C GLU A 136 12.57 -22.62 -14.82
N VAL A 137 12.50 -21.47 -15.48
CA VAL A 137 13.63 -20.55 -15.65
C VAL A 137 13.44 -19.35 -14.72
N LYS A 138 14.41 -19.08 -13.85
CA LYS A 138 14.36 -18.04 -12.82
C LYS A 138 15.55 -17.11 -12.89
N LYS A 139 15.30 -15.84 -12.60
CA LYS A 139 16.33 -14.85 -12.29
C LYS A 139 15.76 -13.79 -11.36
N PRO A 140 16.45 -13.40 -10.27
CA PRO A 140 16.01 -12.31 -9.42
C PRO A 140 15.71 -11.04 -10.23
N GLY A 141 14.54 -10.43 -9.98
CA GLY A 141 14.05 -9.27 -10.70
C GLY A 141 13.29 -9.57 -12.00
N PHE A 142 13.21 -10.83 -12.43
CA PHE A 142 12.45 -11.26 -13.60
C PHE A 142 11.29 -12.17 -13.22
N ALA A 143 10.20 -12.11 -13.98
CA ALA A 143 9.10 -13.04 -13.84
C ALA A 143 9.53 -14.41 -14.37
N PRO A 144 9.34 -15.51 -13.61
CA PRO A 144 9.78 -16.83 -14.02
C PRO A 144 8.92 -17.37 -15.17
N ILE A 145 9.53 -18.19 -16.04
CA ILE A 145 8.81 -18.90 -17.10
C ILE A 145 8.83 -20.39 -16.78
N THR A 146 7.66 -21.04 -16.80
CA THR A 146 7.51 -22.47 -16.57
C THR A 146 6.90 -23.15 -17.79
N LYS A 147 7.47 -24.29 -18.20
CA LYS A 147 6.96 -25.10 -19.32
C LYS A 147 7.20 -26.59 -19.07
N SER A 148 6.19 -27.42 -19.37
CA SER A 148 6.28 -28.88 -19.27
C SER A 148 6.48 -29.53 -20.63
N TYR A 149 7.34 -30.53 -20.69
CA TYR A 149 7.65 -31.31 -21.89
C TYR A 149 7.28 -32.77 -21.68
N TYR A 150 6.62 -33.38 -22.65
CA TYR A 150 6.08 -34.74 -22.57
C TYR A 150 6.70 -35.61 -23.65
N ASN A 151 7.10 -36.83 -23.32
CA ASN A 151 7.51 -37.83 -24.30
C ASN A 151 6.48 -38.96 -24.36
N SER A 152 5.30 -38.65 -24.86
CA SER A 152 4.16 -39.57 -24.95
C SER A 152 3.48 -39.41 -26.31
N PRO A 153 3.00 -40.49 -26.95
CA PRO A 153 2.44 -40.44 -28.30
C PRO A 153 1.14 -39.62 -28.41
N ASP A 154 0.43 -39.41 -27.31
CA ASP A 154 -0.82 -38.64 -27.19
C ASP A 154 -0.60 -37.15 -26.89
N ARG A 155 0.66 -36.70 -26.79
CA ARG A 155 1.04 -35.31 -26.47
C ARG A 155 1.85 -34.69 -27.59
N GLU A 156 1.95 -33.36 -27.56
CA GLU A 156 2.82 -32.62 -28.47
C GLU A 156 4.27 -33.10 -28.32
N THR A 157 4.92 -33.38 -29.45
CA THR A 157 6.31 -33.82 -29.46
C THR A 157 7.22 -32.66 -29.03
N PRO A 158 8.13 -32.86 -28.06
CA PRO A 158 9.05 -31.81 -27.64
C PRO A 158 9.94 -31.35 -28.81
N PRO A 159 10.22 -30.04 -28.92
CA PRO A 159 11.15 -29.54 -29.92
C PRO A 159 12.57 -30.03 -29.61
N SER A 160 13.46 -30.04 -30.60
CA SER A 160 14.87 -30.38 -30.36
C SER A 160 15.63 -29.29 -29.61
N LYS A 161 15.14 -28.04 -29.70
CA LYS A 161 15.67 -26.86 -29.01
C LYS A 161 14.52 -25.99 -28.54
N ASP A 162 14.64 -25.41 -27.35
CA ASP A 162 13.70 -24.43 -26.85
C ASP A 162 14.45 -23.28 -26.17
N TYR A 163 13.94 -22.06 -26.34
CA TYR A 163 14.61 -20.84 -25.91
C TYR A 163 13.70 -20.02 -25.01
N PHE A 164 14.20 -19.72 -23.82
CA PHE A 164 13.50 -18.95 -22.79
C PHE A 164 14.12 -17.57 -22.69
N GLU A 165 13.33 -16.53 -22.91
CA GLU A 165 13.77 -15.14 -22.77
C GLU A 165 12.96 -14.46 -21.67
N LEU A 166 13.62 -14.15 -20.55
CA LEU A 166 13.01 -13.44 -19.44
C LEU A 166 12.93 -11.95 -19.77
N LYS A 167 11.78 -11.50 -20.29
CA LYS A 167 11.51 -10.10 -20.66
C LYS A 167 10.80 -9.31 -19.57
N ASP A 168 9.90 -9.98 -18.88
CA ASP A 168 9.04 -9.36 -17.89
C ASP A 168 9.77 -9.28 -16.55
N ARG A 169 9.69 -8.11 -15.90
CA ARG A 169 10.25 -7.92 -14.56
C ARG A 169 9.27 -8.38 -13.49
N GLN A 170 9.80 -8.66 -12.31
CA GLN A 170 8.99 -9.00 -11.14
C GLN A 170 9.52 -8.27 -9.91
N VAL A 171 8.62 -7.57 -9.21
CA VAL A 171 8.87 -6.94 -7.92
C VAL A 171 8.21 -7.80 -6.84
N ARG A 172 8.99 -8.26 -5.87
CA ARG A 172 8.44 -8.85 -4.65
C ARG A 172 7.98 -7.72 -3.73
N LEU A 173 6.67 -7.52 -3.62
CA LEU A 173 6.06 -6.54 -2.74
C LEU A 173 5.89 -7.15 -1.34
N GLU A 174 6.51 -6.53 -0.35
CA GLU A 174 6.39 -6.88 1.07
C GLU A 174 5.44 -5.88 1.74
N VAL A 175 4.32 -6.37 2.27
CA VAL A 175 3.22 -5.54 2.75
C VAL A 175 3.17 -5.61 4.26
N THR A 176 3.21 -4.44 4.90
CA THR A 176 3.03 -4.31 6.35
C THR A 176 1.97 -3.25 6.64
N PRO A 177 0.84 -3.60 7.28
CA PRO A 177 0.45 -4.92 7.79
C PRO A 177 0.18 -5.98 6.69
N ALA A 178 0.40 -7.25 7.02
CA ALA A 178 0.37 -8.37 6.05
C ALA A 178 -1.03 -8.73 5.50
N ASP A 179 -2.09 -8.07 5.94
CA ASP A 179 -3.45 -8.28 5.45
C ASP A 179 -3.95 -7.14 4.55
N GLY A 180 -3.08 -6.16 4.22
CA GLY A 180 -3.39 -5.13 3.23
C GLY A 180 -3.74 -5.73 1.86
N VAL A 181 -4.77 -5.17 1.23
CA VAL A 181 -5.24 -5.57 -0.10
C VAL A 181 -4.34 -4.92 -1.15
N VAL A 182 -3.79 -5.73 -2.04
CA VAL A 182 -2.90 -5.27 -3.12
C VAL A 182 -3.69 -5.25 -4.42
N THR A 183 -3.60 -4.15 -5.16
CA THR A 183 -4.07 -4.07 -6.54
C THR A 183 -2.93 -3.69 -7.48
N ALA A 184 -2.99 -4.19 -8.72
CA ALA A 184 -2.12 -3.82 -9.81
C ALA A 184 -2.99 -3.30 -10.96
N ASN A 185 -2.79 -2.05 -11.36
CA ASN A 185 -3.63 -1.34 -12.34
C ASN A 185 -5.13 -1.42 -11.99
N GLY A 186 -5.45 -1.31 -10.69
CA GLY A 186 -6.83 -1.38 -10.17
C GLY A 186 -7.42 -2.79 -10.05
N VAL A 187 -6.72 -3.83 -10.49
CA VAL A 187 -7.17 -5.23 -10.37
C VAL A 187 -6.59 -5.84 -9.11
N SER A 188 -7.45 -6.46 -8.28
CA SER A 188 -7.01 -7.12 -7.05
C SER A 188 -6.09 -8.31 -7.37
N VAL A 189 -4.88 -8.29 -6.79
CA VAL A 189 -3.88 -9.35 -6.91
C VAL A 189 -3.98 -10.31 -5.73
N GLY A 190 -4.29 -9.79 -4.54
CA GLY A 190 -4.39 -10.58 -3.33
C GLY A 190 -4.27 -9.73 -2.07
N ARG A 191 -3.91 -10.38 -0.96
CA ARG A 191 -3.62 -9.73 0.33
C ARG A 191 -2.19 -10.05 0.77
N GLY A 192 -1.56 -9.11 1.46
CA GLY A 192 -0.20 -9.30 1.97
C GLY A 192 0.86 -9.32 0.88
N ASN A 193 1.94 -10.07 1.10
CA ASN A 193 3.08 -10.11 0.19
C ASN A 193 2.69 -10.68 -1.17
N GLN A 194 3.06 -9.99 -2.25
CA GLN A 194 2.72 -10.37 -3.63
C GLN A 194 3.92 -10.28 -4.55
N ASP A 195 3.90 -11.07 -5.62
CA ASP A 195 4.84 -10.96 -6.73
C ASP A 195 4.18 -10.18 -7.88
N ILE A 196 4.63 -8.94 -8.09
CA ILE A 196 4.06 -8.04 -9.09
C ILE A 196 4.82 -8.18 -10.39
N LYS A 197 4.17 -8.72 -11.41
CA LYS A 197 4.69 -8.82 -12.77
C LYS A 197 4.61 -7.48 -13.49
N ILE A 198 5.71 -7.02 -14.09
CA ILE A 198 5.78 -5.81 -14.91
C ILE A 198 6.20 -6.19 -16.35
N PRO A 199 5.26 -6.20 -17.30
CA PRO A 199 5.55 -6.55 -18.69
C PRO A 199 6.60 -5.64 -19.33
N LEU A 200 7.40 -6.18 -20.27
CA LEU A 200 8.34 -5.38 -21.03
C LEU A 200 7.65 -4.21 -21.74
N ASN A 201 8.27 -3.03 -21.65
CA ASN A 201 7.82 -1.74 -22.17
C ASN A 201 6.54 -1.18 -21.52
N ASP A 202 6.15 -1.70 -20.36
CA ASP A 202 4.93 -1.28 -19.65
C ASP A 202 5.22 -0.73 -18.23
N CYS A 203 4.22 -0.09 -17.64
CA CYS A 203 4.23 0.38 -16.26
C CYS A 203 3.02 -0.18 -15.49
N VAL A 204 3.25 -0.59 -14.25
CA VAL A 204 2.21 -1.10 -13.36
C VAL A 204 2.09 -0.18 -12.15
N THR A 205 0.87 0.33 -11.92
CA THR A 205 0.52 1.06 -10.69
C THR A 205 0.07 0.07 -9.65
N VAL A 206 0.81 -0.02 -8.56
CA VAL A 206 0.52 -0.84 -7.40
C VAL A 206 -0.10 0.03 -6.32
N THR A 207 -1.26 -0.39 -5.81
CA THR A 207 -1.86 0.21 -4.62
C THR A 207 -1.98 -0.83 -3.52
N VAL A 208 -1.77 -0.39 -2.27
CA VAL A 208 -1.97 -1.21 -1.08
C VAL A 208 -2.92 -0.46 -0.15
N ASN A 209 -4.07 -1.07 0.09
CA ASN A 209 -5.15 -0.50 0.87
C ASN A 209 -5.46 -1.34 2.11
N LYS A 210 -5.71 -0.67 3.24
CA LYS A 210 -6.18 -1.29 4.48
C LYS A 210 -7.00 -0.29 5.27
N ASP A 211 -8.14 -0.72 5.78
CA ASP A 211 -9.00 0.12 6.63
C ASP A 211 -8.22 0.70 7.82
N GLY A 212 -8.41 1.99 8.08
CA GLY A 212 -7.72 2.73 9.13
C GLY A 212 -6.31 3.20 8.78
N TYR A 213 -5.82 2.93 7.56
CA TYR A 213 -4.51 3.36 7.08
C TYR A 213 -4.64 4.24 5.85
N VAL A 214 -3.66 5.13 5.66
CA VAL A 214 -3.50 5.86 4.40
C VAL A 214 -3.02 4.88 3.33
N GLU A 215 -3.62 4.94 2.14
CA GLU A 215 -3.25 4.10 1.00
C GLU A 215 -1.81 4.35 0.55
N TYR A 216 -1.08 3.26 0.28
CA TYR A 216 0.22 3.31 -0.38
C TYR A 216 0.02 3.14 -1.89
N THR A 217 0.66 3.99 -2.69
CA THR A 217 0.62 3.91 -4.17
C THR A 217 2.03 4.07 -4.74
N LYS A 218 2.40 3.19 -5.67
CA LYS A 218 3.69 3.20 -6.36
C LYS A 218 3.57 2.74 -7.80
N VAL A 219 4.34 3.35 -8.71
CA VAL A 219 4.42 2.94 -10.11
C VAL A 219 5.77 2.27 -10.36
N PHE A 220 5.75 1.10 -11.00
CA PHE A 220 6.95 0.39 -11.47
C PHE A 220 6.92 0.30 -12.99
N CYS A 221 8.02 0.63 -13.66
CA CYS A 221 8.12 0.62 -15.12
C CYS A 221 9.24 -0.30 -15.61
N ASN A 222 8.97 -1.14 -16.60
CA ASN A 222 9.97 -1.98 -17.26
C ASN A 222 10.27 -1.44 -18.65
N LYS A 223 10.91 -0.27 -18.71
CA LYS A 223 11.30 0.42 -19.95
C LYS A 223 12.80 0.72 -19.94
N PRO A 224 13.65 -0.25 -20.32
CA PRO A 224 15.10 -0.13 -20.16
C PRO A 224 15.73 1.09 -20.84
N ASP A 225 15.10 1.59 -21.91
CA ASP A 225 15.60 2.73 -22.69
C ASP A 225 15.30 4.09 -22.02
N THR A 226 14.30 4.16 -21.12
CA THR A 226 13.79 5.44 -20.59
C THR A 226 13.71 5.51 -19.07
N ASP A 227 13.55 4.37 -18.40
CA ASP A 227 13.27 4.30 -16.97
C ASP A 227 14.30 3.40 -16.25
N PRO A 228 14.63 3.71 -14.99
CA PRO A 228 15.45 2.83 -14.18
C PRO A 228 14.78 1.47 -13.99
N GLU A 229 15.58 0.41 -13.86
CA GLU A 229 15.05 -0.93 -13.60
C GLU A 229 14.21 -0.97 -12.31
N PRO A 230 13.04 -1.66 -12.30
CA PRO A 230 12.29 -1.88 -11.08
C PRO A 230 13.13 -2.60 -10.01
N PRO A 231 12.89 -2.31 -8.73
CA PRO A 231 13.58 -3.01 -7.65
C PRO A 231 13.15 -4.48 -7.58
N VAL A 232 14.06 -5.36 -7.15
CA VAL A 232 13.69 -6.78 -6.94
C VAL A 232 12.71 -6.94 -5.78
N ARG A 233 12.81 -6.07 -4.77
CA ARG A 233 11.92 -6.02 -3.60
C ARG A 233 11.47 -4.59 -3.33
N GLU A 234 10.20 -4.42 -2.99
CA GLU A 234 9.64 -3.16 -2.49
C GLU A 234 8.93 -3.43 -1.16
N ILE A 235 9.08 -2.53 -0.18
CA ILE A 235 8.33 -2.58 1.08
C ILE A 235 7.22 -1.53 1.04
N ALA A 236 5.97 -1.98 1.03
CA ALA A 236 4.79 -1.15 1.21
C ALA A 236 4.41 -1.12 2.71
N GLN A 237 4.91 -0.09 3.40
CA GLN A 237 4.67 0.11 4.82
C GLN A 237 3.54 1.11 5.04
N LEU A 238 2.39 0.63 5.53
CA LEU A 238 1.25 1.47 5.90
C LEU A 238 1.47 1.97 7.33
N GLU A 239 2.01 3.18 7.45
CA GLU A 239 2.44 3.75 8.73
C GLU A 239 1.52 4.87 9.23
N ASP A 240 0.92 5.61 8.30
CA ASP A 240 0.03 6.71 8.59
C ASP A 240 -1.41 6.19 8.76
N ARG A 241 -2.11 6.69 9.77
CA ARG A 241 -3.50 6.33 10.05
C ARG A 241 -4.46 7.25 9.30
N LEU A 242 -5.62 6.69 8.95
CA LEU A 242 -6.72 7.40 8.32
C LEU A 242 -7.97 7.25 9.20
N VAL A 243 -8.50 8.36 9.68
CA VAL A 243 -9.72 8.43 10.50
C VAL A 243 -10.81 9.11 9.70
N LYS A 244 -11.93 8.44 9.50
CA LYS A 244 -13.12 9.05 8.87
C LYS A 244 -13.91 9.81 9.92
N ILE A 245 -13.81 11.13 9.94
CA ILE A 245 -14.56 11.99 10.85
C ILE A 245 -15.90 12.32 10.22
N THR A 246 -16.96 12.20 11.01
CA THR A 246 -18.31 12.65 10.67
C THR A 246 -18.93 13.37 11.87
N THR A 247 -19.80 14.35 11.63
CA THR A 247 -20.37 15.18 12.69
C THR A 247 -21.89 15.20 12.68
N ASN A 248 -22.47 15.36 13.87
CA ASN A 248 -23.87 15.75 14.07
C ASN A 248 -23.86 17.03 14.94
N PRO A 249 -24.27 18.19 14.40
CA PRO A 249 -24.90 18.40 13.09
C PRO A 249 -23.93 18.20 11.91
N ASN A 250 -24.50 17.86 10.75
CA ASN A 250 -23.74 17.50 9.53
C ASN A 250 -23.19 18.72 8.77
N ASP A 251 -23.40 19.94 9.28
CA ASP A 251 -22.89 21.18 8.71
C ASP A 251 -21.84 21.86 9.63
N ALA A 252 -21.41 21.16 10.69
CA ALA A 252 -20.36 21.66 11.57
C ALA A 252 -19.03 21.81 10.82
N ALA A 253 -18.31 22.90 11.12
CA ALA A 253 -16.99 23.15 10.57
C ALA A 253 -15.95 22.27 11.28
N ILE A 254 -15.07 21.64 10.50
CA ILE A 254 -13.95 20.84 10.99
C ILE A 254 -12.66 21.58 10.70
N GLU A 255 -11.86 21.85 11.73
CA GLU A 255 -10.64 22.64 11.67
C GLU A 255 -9.43 21.87 12.19
N ILE A 256 -8.29 22.07 11.52
CA ILE A 256 -6.98 21.55 11.93
C ILE A 256 -6.00 22.71 11.83
N ALA A 257 -5.24 22.93 12.91
CA ALA A 257 -4.30 24.05 13.01
C ALA A 257 -4.92 25.42 12.65
N GLY A 258 -6.17 25.65 13.06
CA GLY A 258 -6.93 26.89 12.80
C GLY A 258 -7.42 27.07 11.37
N LYS A 259 -7.24 26.08 10.49
CA LYS A 259 -7.76 26.10 9.12
C LYS A 259 -8.94 25.15 8.99
N ARG A 260 -10.03 25.63 8.40
CA ARG A 260 -11.16 24.78 8.02
C ARG A 260 -10.75 23.80 6.91
N VAL A 261 -10.88 22.51 7.20
CA VAL A 261 -10.53 21.41 6.30
C VAL A 261 -11.74 20.63 5.81
N GLY A 262 -12.88 20.74 6.50
CA GLY A 262 -14.10 20.00 6.18
C GLY A 262 -15.35 20.66 6.74
N THR A 263 -16.50 20.13 6.33
CA THR A 263 -17.82 20.49 6.83
C THR A 263 -18.62 19.20 6.92
N GLY A 264 -19.09 18.82 8.11
CA GLY A 264 -19.83 17.57 8.30
C GLY A 264 -19.00 16.29 8.28
N SER A 265 -17.97 16.24 7.44
CA SER A 265 -17.08 15.09 7.29
C SER A 265 -15.67 15.48 6.85
N TYR A 266 -14.69 14.65 7.21
CA TYR A 266 -13.30 14.81 6.81
C TYR A 266 -12.51 13.50 6.98
N ASP A 267 -11.69 13.13 6.00
CA ASP A 267 -10.75 12.01 6.09
C ASP A 267 -9.43 12.51 6.71
N LEU A 268 -9.29 12.35 8.02
CA LEU A 268 -8.14 12.80 8.78
C LEU A 268 -6.96 11.85 8.63
N LYS A 269 -5.84 12.36 8.10
CA LYS A 269 -4.54 11.70 8.16
C LYS A 269 -3.85 11.98 9.49
N VAL A 270 -3.43 10.92 10.20
CA VAL A 270 -2.61 11.01 11.41
C VAL A 270 -1.24 10.36 11.15
N PRO A 271 -0.17 11.17 10.95
CA PRO A 271 1.16 10.67 10.61
C PRO A 271 1.74 9.73 11.66
N LYS A 272 2.56 8.75 11.27
CA LYS A 272 3.29 7.90 12.23
C LYS A 272 4.10 8.72 13.23
N ASN A 273 4.04 8.31 14.48
CA ASN A 273 4.64 8.99 15.64
C ASN A 273 4.14 10.43 15.86
N GLY A 274 3.07 10.84 15.19
CA GLY A 274 2.48 12.17 15.27
C GLY A 274 1.17 12.21 16.05
N SER A 275 0.67 13.43 16.24
CA SER A 275 -0.67 13.70 16.72
C SER A 275 -1.31 14.84 15.94
N VAL A 276 -2.63 14.84 15.87
CA VAL A 276 -3.41 15.90 15.23
C VAL A 276 -4.55 16.32 16.15
N GLU A 277 -4.62 17.61 16.47
CA GLU A 277 -5.77 18.20 17.14
C GLU A 277 -6.83 18.57 16.10
N VAL A 278 -8.04 18.08 16.30
CA VAL A 278 -9.22 18.44 15.51
C VAL A 278 -10.14 19.27 16.38
N ARG A 279 -10.58 20.41 15.84
CA ARG A 279 -11.63 21.24 16.43
C ARG A 279 -12.86 21.18 15.55
N VAL A 280 -14.01 20.99 16.16
CA VAL A 280 -15.31 21.00 15.48
C VAL A 280 -16.17 22.09 16.10
N SER A 281 -16.70 22.97 15.26
CA SER A 281 -17.44 24.16 15.68
C SER A 281 -18.72 24.36 14.86
N LYS A 282 -19.78 24.82 15.54
CA LYS A 282 -21.05 25.18 14.93
C LYS A 282 -21.82 26.11 15.87
N ASP A 283 -22.41 27.16 15.32
CA ASP A 283 -23.24 28.10 16.08
C ASP A 283 -24.37 27.38 16.83
N GLY A 284 -24.52 27.72 18.12
CA GLY A 284 -25.50 27.10 19.00
C GLY A 284 -25.11 25.74 19.57
N TYR A 285 -23.89 25.29 19.30
CA TYR A 285 -23.34 24.05 19.84
C TYR A 285 -22.02 24.30 20.57
N VAL A 286 -21.75 23.47 21.58
CA VAL A 286 -20.49 23.45 22.32
C VAL A 286 -19.36 23.01 21.40
N ARG A 287 -18.27 23.78 21.37
CA ARG A 287 -17.06 23.44 20.59
C ARG A 287 -16.50 22.09 21.06
N TYR A 288 -16.14 21.25 20.11
CA TYR A 288 -15.53 19.95 20.38
C TYR A 288 -14.06 19.96 20.01
N ILE A 289 -13.19 19.48 20.90
CA ILE A 289 -11.74 19.40 20.68
C ILE A 289 -11.29 17.98 21.01
N LYS A 290 -10.60 17.33 20.06
CA LYS A 290 -10.03 15.99 20.25
C LYS A 290 -8.66 15.89 19.62
N ASN A 291 -7.75 15.24 20.34
CA ASN A 291 -6.43 14.87 19.85
C ASN A 291 -6.42 13.40 19.42
N TYR A 292 -5.94 13.15 18.21
CA TYR A 292 -5.68 11.80 17.69
C TYR A 292 -4.18 11.53 17.72
N TYR A 293 -3.77 10.37 18.21
CA TYR A 293 -2.37 10.02 18.41
C TYR A 293 -2.03 8.74 17.64
N ASN A 294 -1.02 8.78 16.78
CA ASN A 294 -0.47 7.59 16.12
C ASN A 294 0.93 7.30 16.69
N GLN A 295 0.96 6.99 17.99
CA GLN A 295 2.20 6.80 18.76
C GLN A 295 2.15 5.49 19.55
N PRO A 296 3.32 4.85 19.82
CA PRO A 296 3.38 3.70 20.71
C PRO A 296 2.79 4.03 22.09
N ASN A 297 2.10 3.07 22.70
CA ASN A 297 1.47 3.19 24.02
C ASN A 297 0.34 4.22 24.15
N MET A 298 -0.12 4.81 23.05
CA MET A 298 -1.36 5.58 22.99
C MET A 298 -2.50 4.72 22.44
N GLN A 299 -3.75 5.15 22.69
CA GLN A 299 -4.90 4.55 22.03
C GLN A 299 -4.81 4.77 20.52
N GLU A 300 -4.89 3.69 19.76
CA GLU A 300 -4.89 3.73 18.30
C GLU A 300 -6.06 4.57 17.77
N PRO A 301 -5.85 5.44 16.76
CA PRO A 301 -6.93 6.20 16.16
C PRO A 301 -7.99 5.26 15.57
N PRO A 302 -9.29 5.52 15.81
CA PRO A 302 -10.35 4.68 15.24
C PRO A 302 -10.43 4.85 13.72
N VAL A 303 -10.93 3.83 13.01
CA VAL A 303 -11.16 3.92 11.55
C VAL A 303 -12.20 4.99 11.22
N THR A 304 -13.20 5.15 12.09
CA THR A 304 -14.28 6.13 11.95
C THR A 304 -14.56 6.75 13.31
N ASP A 305 -14.76 8.06 13.33
CA ASP A 305 -15.16 8.80 14.52
C ASP A 305 -16.40 9.63 14.20
N PHE A 306 -17.47 9.38 14.96
CA PHE A 306 -18.73 10.10 14.86
C PHE A 306 -18.83 11.07 16.03
N ILE A 307 -18.78 12.37 15.73
CA ILE A 307 -18.76 13.44 16.71
C ILE A 307 -20.16 14.04 16.81
N GLU A 308 -20.85 13.76 17.90
CA GLU A 308 -22.12 14.39 18.24
C GLU A 308 -21.86 15.62 19.12
N MET A 309 -22.28 16.79 18.64
CA MET A 309 -22.10 18.05 19.35
C MET A 309 -23.28 18.32 20.28
N ASN A 310 -22.98 18.77 21.50
CA ASN A 310 -24.01 19.17 22.45
C ASN A 310 -24.51 20.58 22.14
N VAL A 311 -25.81 20.81 22.31
CA VAL A 311 -26.40 22.15 22.21
C VAL A 311 -25.83 23.05 23.31
N ASP A 312 -25.53 24.29 22.96
CA ASP A 312 -25.01 25.28 23.89
C ASP A 312 -26.15 25.90 24.73
N GLU A 313 -26.04 25.76 26.05
CA GLU A 313 -27.02 26.31 27.00
C GLU A 313 -27.03 27.84 27.04
N ALA A 314 -25.87 28.49 26.91
CA ALA A 314 -25.77 29.95 26.84
C ALA A 314 -26.50 30.46 25.59
N TYR A 315 -26.33 29.76 24.47
CA TYR A 315 -27.01 30.09 23.22
C TYR A 315 -28.54 29.96 23.35
N THR A 316 -29.04 28.86 23.94
CA THR A 316 -30.49 28.66 24.13
C THR A 316 -31.09 29.57 25.21
N SER A 317 -30.29 30.05 26.16
CA SER A 317 -30.67 31.00 27.20
C SER A 317 -30.57 32.47 26.78
N SER A 318 -30.24 32.72 25.52
CA SER A 318 -30.06 34.07 24.95
C SER A 318 -30.87 34.26 23.68
N VAL A 319 -30.92 35.52 23.24
CA VAL A 319 -31.48 35.94 21.97
C VAL A 319 -30.44 36.78 21.22
N SER A 320 -30.44 36.66 19.89
CA SER A 320 -29.69 37.60 19.05
C SER A 320 -30.30 38.98 19.22
N SER A 321 -29.47 40.00 19.41
CA SER A 321 -29.97 41.35 19.60
C SER A 321 -29.03 42.39 19.01
N ASP A 322 -29.58 43.23 18.14
CA ASP A 322 -28.89 44.41 17.60
C ASP A 322 -28.71 45.53 18.64
N LEU A 323 -29.30 45.36 19.84
CA LEU A 323 -29.16 46.27 20.97
C LEU A 323 -27.97 45.90 21.88
N ALA A 324 -27.39 44.70 21.69
CA ALA A 324 -26.22 44.25 22.45
C ALA A 324 -24.99 45.08 22.08
N ASN A 325 -24.24 45.56 23.07
CA ASN A 325 -22.99 46.30 22.89
C ASN A 325 -23.13 47.61 22.06
N VAL A 326 -24.35 48.11 21.86
CA VAL A 326 -24.64 49.36 21.16
C VAL A 326 -25.16 50.42 22.14
N ARG A 327 -24.82 51.68 21.88
CA ARG A 327 -25.33 52.84 22.65
C ARG A 327 -26.67 53.29 22.07
N ILE A 328 -27.73 53.17 22.85
CA ILE A 328 -29.10 53.56 22.47
C ILE A 328 -29.46 54.86 23.18
N THR A 329 -29.73 55.91 22.41
CA THR A 329 -30.21 57.18 22.96
C THR A 329 -31.73 57.11 23.14
N VAL A 330 -32.18 57.36 24.36
CA VAL A 330 -33.59 57.39 24.76
C VAL A 330 -33.93 58.84 25.15
N PRO A 331 -34.60 59.58 24.26
CA PRO A 331 -35.26 60.85 24.61
C PRO A 331 -36.23 60.68 25.77
N VAL A 332 -36.30 61.67 26.65
CA VAL A 332 -37.28 61.71 27.74
C VAL A 332 -38.46 62.60 27.33
N ASN A 333 -39.68 62.17 27.64
CA ASN A 333 -40.90 62.97 27.47
C ASN A 333 -40.78 64.27 28.27
N THR A 334 -41.17 65.39 27.66
CA THR A 334 -41.18 66.72 28.30
C THR A 334 -42.08 66.83 29.53
N GLU A 335 -42.97 65.85 29.74
CA GLU A 335 -43.80 65.77 30.95
C GLU A 335 -43.02 65.36 32.20
N TYR A 336 -41.85 64.74 32.06
CA TYR A 336 -41.02 64.32 33.19
C TYR A 336 -39.94 65.33 33.54
N THR A 337 -39.73 65.58 34.84
CA THR A 337 -38.52 66.30 35.29
C THR A 337 -37.27 65.40 35.21
N SER A 338 -36.08 66.02 35.30
CA SER A 338 -34.81 65.29 35.38
C SER A 338 -34.78 64.29 36.54
N GLU A 339 -35.32 64.66 37.70
CA GLU A 339 -35.37 63.81 38.89
C GLU A 339 -36.32 62.63 38.68
N GLU A 340 -37.49 62.88 38.09
CA GLU A 340 -38.50 61.85 37.83
C GLU A 340 -38.01 60.83 36.81
N ALA A 341 -37.47 61.30 35.69
CA ALA A 341 -36.90 60.46 34.65
C ALA A 341 -35.72 59.63 35.18
N TRP A 342 -34.84 60.24 35.97
CA TRP A 342 -33.73 59.52 36.61
C TRP A 342 -34.21 58.45 37.59
N ARG A 343 -35.26 58.73 38.37
CA ARG A 343 -35.85 57.77 39.29
C ARG A 343 -36.49 56.59 38.55
N ILE A 344 -37.23 56.86 37.46
CA ILE A 344 -37.83 55.83 36.61
C ILE A 344 -36.71 54.96 36.01
N LEU A 345 -35.71 55.58 35.37
CA LEU A 345 -34.57 54.90 34.77
C LEU A 345 -33.83 54.02 35.79
N SER A 346 -33.44 54.61 36.92
CA SER A 346 -32.73 53.91 37.99
C SER A 346 -33.56 52.73 38.51
N SER A 347 -34.88 52.91 38.68
CA SER A 347 -35.78 51.83 39.09
C SER A 347 -35.89 50.69 38.08
N ILE A 348 -35.80 50.96 36.77
CA ILE A 348 -35.76 49.90 35.76
C ILE A 348 -34.45 49.14 35.88
N ILE A 349 -33.32 49.87 35.90
CA ILE A 349 -32.00 49.26 35.95
C ILE A 349 -31.84 48.40 37.20
N THR A 350 -32.23 48.88 38.37
CA THR A 350 -32.11 48.12 39.63
C THR A 350 -33.04 46.91 39.72
N ARG A 351 -34.05 46.81 38.85
CA ARG A 351 -34.88 45.61 38.75
C ARG A 351 -34.21 44.50 37.94
N TYR A 352 -33.31 44.85 37.03
CA TYR A 352 -32.51 43.89 36.25
C TYR A 352 -31.13 43.63 36.85
N PHE A 353 -30.57 44.60 37.59
CA PHE A 353 -29.23 44.57 38.14
C PHE A 353 -29.25 44.92 39.64
N ASP A 354 -28.91 43.95 40.48
CA ASP A 354 -28.98 44.12 41.93
C ASP A 354 -27.96 45.13 42.49
N ILE A 355 -26.80 45.27 41.82
CA ILE A 355 -25.66 46.07 42.30
C ILE A 355 -25.29 47.14 41.28
N LEU A 356 -25.30 48.39 41.74
CA LEU A 356 -24.78 49.55 41.03
C LEU A 356 -23.34 49.82 41.48
N GLU A 357 -22.44 50.04 40.54
CA GLU A 357 -21.01 50.29 40.81
C GLU A 357 -20.71 51.79 40.89
N THR A 358 -21.32 52.60 40.03
CA THR A 358 -21.21 54.05 40.07
C THR A 358 -22.55 54.66 39.72
N VAL A 359 -22.97 55.66 40.50
CA VAL A 359 -24.21 56.41 40.28
C VAL A 359 -23.91 57.88 40.53
N ASP A 360 -24.06 58.70 39.50
CA ASP A 360 -23.93 60.15 39.58
C ASP A 360 -25.09 60.81 38.84
N TYR A 361 -26.03 61.32 39.63
CA TYR A 361 -27.20 62.03 39.13
C TYR A 361 -26.82 63.28 38.33
N ASN A 362 -25.81 64.03 38.77
CA ASN A 362 -25.51 65.35 38.20
C ASN A 362 -24.97 65.25 36.77
N THR A 363 -24.23 64.18 36.47
CA THR A 363 -23.69 63.91 35.14
C THR A 363 -24.57 62.98 34.31
N GLY A 364 -25.65 62.47 34.89
CA GLY A 364 -26.52 61.47 34.26
C GLY A 364 -25.79 60.14 34.01
N TYR A 365 -24.80 59.80 34.83
CA TYR A 365 -23.95 58.64 34.66
C TYR A 365 -24.31 57.52 35.66
N LEU A 366 -24.55 56.32 35.16
CA LEU A 366 -24.79 55.14 35.98
C LEU A 366 -24.10 53.94 35.34
N THR A 367 -23.39 53.13 36.13
CA THR A 367 -22.87 51.84 35.70
C THR A 367 -23.22 50.76 36.72
N THR A 368 -23.66 49.62 36.22
CA THR A 368 -23.90 48.44 37.06
C THR A 368 -22.60 47.67 37.25
N SER A 369 -22.48 46.91 38.33
CA SER A 369 -21.47 45.86 38.40
C SER A 369 -21.72 44.80 37.32
N TRP A 370 -20.68 44.06 36.97
CA TRP A 370 -20.82 42.89 36.09
C TRP A 370 -21.69 41.81 36.75
N GLN A 371 -22.72 41.39 36.03
CA GLN A 371 -23.53 40.22 36.36
C GLN A 371 -22.99 39.04 35.57
N VAL A 372 -22.59 37.97 36.26
CA VAL A 372 -21.94 36.80 35.66
C VAL A 372 -22.89 35.61 35.70
N GLN A 373 -22.96 34.90 34.59
CA GLN A 373 -23.64 33.61 34.50
C GLN A 373 -22.69 32.58 33.91
N ASN A 374 -22.45 31.52 34.68
CA ASN A 374 -21.60 30.41 34.26
C ASN A 374 -22.46 29.37 33.56
N PHE A 375 -22.05 28.98 32.37
CA PHE A 375 -22.55 27.81 31.65
C PHE A 375 -21.44 26.76 31.57
N GLN A 376 -21.79 25.56 31.11
CA GLN A 376 -20.80 24.49 30.97
C GLN A 376 -19.70 24.83 29.94
N SER A 377 -20.05 25.53 28.85
CA SER A 377 -19.16 25.83 27.73
C SER A 377 -18.57 27.24 27.76
N SER A 378 -19.24 28.18 28.44
CA SER A 378 -18.84 29.58 28.47
C SER A 378 -19.25 30.31 29.75
N VAL A 379 -18.61 31.46 29.98
CA VAL A 379 -19.01 32.42 31.01
C VAL A 379 -19.53 33.66 30.32
N ILE A 380 -20.76 34.04 30.62
CA ILE A 380 -21.38 35.26 30.10
C ILE A 380 -21.35 36.31 31.19
N ARG A 381 -20.85 37.51 30.86
CA ARG A 381 -20.97 38.68 31.74
C ARG A 381 -21.77 39.77 31.07
N THR A 382 -22.60 40.46 31.85
CA THR A 382 -23.46 41.54 31.35
C THR A 382 -23.45 42.72 32.32
N ARG A 383 -23.44 43.95 31.80
CA ARG A 383 -23.61 45.19 32.59
C ARG A 383 -24.31 46.26 31.77
N VAL A 384 -24.86 47.27 32.44
CA VAL A 384 -25.42 48.46 31.79
C VAL A 384 -24.59 49.68 32.12
N ILE A 385 -24.35 50.51 31.10
CA ILE A 385 -23.80 51.86 31.25
C ILE A 385 -24.83 52.85 30.73
N VAL A 386 -25.20 53.80 31.57
CA VAL A 386 -26.00 54.98 31.25
C VAL A 386 -25.08 56.19 31.26
N SER A 387 -25.26 57.08 30.29
CA SER A 387 -24.64 58.40 30.26
C SER A 387 -25.64 59.42 29.73
N SER A 388 -25.37 60.72 29.91
CA SER A 388 -26.13 61.75 29.20
C SER A 388 -26.05 61.52 27.67
N GLY A 389 -27.20 61.55 27.00
CA GLY A 389 -27.33 61.32 25.55
C GLY A 389 -27.95 62.51 24.81
N GLY A 390 -28.25 63.60 25.50
CA GLY A 390 -28.92 64.78 24.97
C GLY A 390 -27.98 65.97 24.72
N ASN A 391 -28.50 66.99 24.04
CA ASN A 391 -27.90 68.32 23.94
C ASN A 391 -28.51 69.22 25.03
N SER A 392 -28.06 70.49 25.13
CA SER A 392 -28.54 71.45 26.14
C SER A 392 -30.07 71.61 26.20
N ASP A 393 -30.77 71.29 25.11
CA ASP A 393 -32.18 71.63 24.91
C ASP A 393 -33.12 70.41 25.02
N GLN A 394 -32.58 69.20 25.18
CA GLN A 394 -33.39 67.97 25.26
C GLN A 394 -32.78 66.97 26.24
N LEU A 395 -33.55 66.60 27.28
CA LEU A 395 -33.18 65.54 28.21
C LEU A 395 -33.24 64.18 27.49
N ALA A 396 -32.10 63.49 27.42
CA ALA A 396 -32.01 62.15 26.87
C ALA A 396 -30.90 61.35 27.57
N TYR A 397 -31.10 60.05 27.71
CA TYR A 397 -30.11 59.13 28.27
C TYR A 397 -29.60 58.18 27.19
N ALA A 398 -28.28 58.00 27.13
CA ALA A 398 -27.62 57.03 26.29
C ALA A 398 -27.33 55.76 27.11
N ILE A 399 -27.97 54.65 26.75
CA ILE A 399 -27.94 53.38 27.47
C ILE A 399 -27.21 52.35 26.62
N LYS A 400 -26.20 51.69 27.19
CA LYS A 400 -25.44 50.61 26.55
C LYS A 400 -25.54 49.36 27.41
N LEU A 401 -26.23 48.34 26.91
CA LEU A 401 -26.24 46.99 27.49
C LEU A 401 -25.04 46.23 26.93
N ILE A 402 -24.02 46.02 27.76
CA ILE A 402 -22.79 45.32 27.37
C ILE A 402 -22.97 43.84 27.68
N SER A 403 -22.79 42.98 26.68
CA SER A 403 -22.81 41.52 26.83
C SER A 403 -21.53 40.92 26.25
N GLN A 404 -20.85 40.12 27.04
CA GLN A 404 -19.58 39.51 26.67
C GLN A 404 -19.53 38.03 27.04
N GLU A 405 -18.82 37.27 26.22
CA GLU A 405 -18.66 35.82 26.36
C GLU A 405 -17.17 35.48 26.51
N ALA A 406 -16.87 34.56 27.41
CA ALA A 406 -15.58 33.88 27.48
C ALA A 406 -15.80 32.38 27.30
N TYR A 407 -15.25 31.81 26.23
CA TYR A 407 -15.29 30.36 25.98
C TYR A 407 -14.36 29.65 26.97
N LEU A 408 -14.84 28.52 27.51
CA LEU A 408 -14.03 27.72 28.43
C LEU A 408 -13.10 26.76 27.68
N ASP A 409 -13.49 26.22 26.53
CA ASP A 409 -12.69 25.25 25.73
C ASP A 409 -12.03 24.13 26.58
N GLY A 410 -12.71 23.68 27.64
CA GLY A 410 -12.20 22.67 28.58
C GLY A 410 -11.29 23.20 29.71
N GLN A 411 -11.19 24.51 29.89
CA GLN A 411 -10.50 25.17 31.00
C GLN A 411 -11.45 25.42 32.18
N ASN A 412 -10.93 25.28 33.40
CA ASN A 412 -11.76 25.24 34.62
C ASN A 412 -11.95 26.60 35.33
N SER A 413 -11.33 27.69 34.86
CA SER A 413 -11.45 28.96 35.57
C SER A 413 -11.30 30.19 34.68
N VAL A 414 -12.43 30.87 34.49
CA VAL A 414 -12.49 32.27 34.03
C VAL A 414 -13.18 33.07 35.12
N THR A 415 -12.54 34.12 35.60
CA THR A 415 -13.15 35.04 36.56
C THR A 415 -13.64 36.29 35.84
N VAL A 416 -14.59 37.01 36.44
CA VAL A 416 -15.10 38.28 35.90
C VAL A 416 -14.03 39.34 35.66
N LYS A 417 -12.85 39.20 36.28
CA LYS A 417 -11.73 40.14 36.20
C LYS A 417 -10.75 39.82 35.08
N ASP A 418 -10.89 38.66 34.43
CA ASP A 418 -10.02 38.20 33.36
C ASP A 418 -10.45 38.87 32.03
N ASP A 419 -10.39 40.21 31.98
CA ASP A 419 -10.89 41.02 30.86
C ASP A 419 -10.37 40.56 29.49
N GLU A 420 -9.14 40.03 29.45
CA GLU A 420 -8.51 39.52 28.24
C GLU A 420 -9.17 38.27 27.65
N LYS A 421 -10.02 37.58 28.42
CA LYS A 421 -10.72 36.35 27.99
C LYS A 421 -12.14 36.61 27.48
N PHE A 422 -12.66 37.83 27.67
CA PHE A 422 -14.02 38.18 27.29
C PHE A 422 -14.05 38.95 25.98
N GLU A 423 -14.90 38.49 25.06
CA GLU A 423 -15.16 39.14 23.79
C GLU A 423 -16.61 39.61 23.72
N ASP A 424 -16.88 40.65 22.93
CA ASP A 424 -18.23 41.17 22.74
C ASP A 424 -19.14 40.10 22.12
N TRP A 425 -20.24 39.81 22.79
CA TRP A 425 -21.22 38.83 22.37
C TRP A 425 -22.42 39.51 21.72
N ALA A 426 -22.75 39.15 20.49
CA ALA A 426 -23.88 39.72 19.73
C ALA A 426 -25.27 39.25 20.22
N ARG A 427 -25.34 38.74 21.46
CA ARG A 427 -26.53 38.16 22.06
C ARG A 427 -26.71 38.72 23.46
N ILE A 428 -27.94 38.71 23.94
CA ILE A 428 -28.28 39.06 25.31
C ILE A 428 -28.98 37.87 25.96
N LEU A 429 -28.67 37.62 27.23
CA LEU A 429 -29.41 36.64 28.01
C LEU A 429 -30.88 37.07 28.07
N LYS A 430 -31.80 36.12 27.91
CA LYS A 430 -33.26 36.37 27.86
C LYS A 430 -33.78 37.18 29.05
N LYS A 431 -33.15 37.04 30.22
CA LYS A 431 -33.48 37.82 31.43
C LYS A 431 -33.26 39.34 31.28
N TYR A 432 -32.49 39.79 30.28
CA TYR A 432 -32.22 41.20 30.00
C TYR A 432 -32.89 41.71 28.72
N GLU A 433 -33.61 40.85 28.00
CA GLU A 433 -34.13 41.14 26.66
C GLU A 433 -35.03 42.38 26.64
N GLY A 434 -35.91 42.55 27.63
CA GLY A 434 -36.85 43.68 27.70
C GLY A 434 -36.35 44.93 28.41
N LEU A 435 -35.06 45.03 28.74
CA LEU A 435 -34.55 46.16 29.52
C LEU A 435 -34.66 47.47 28.74
N ILE A 436 -34.15 47.50 27.51
CA ILE A 436 -34.07 48.74 26.72
C ILE A 436 -35.46 49.18 26.28
N GLU A 437 -36.31 48.24 25.86
CA GLU A 437 -37.69 48.49 25.47
C GLU A 437 -38.50 49.05 26.64
N GLU A 438 -38.29 48.54 27.86
CA GLU A 438 -38.97 49.09 29.02
C GLU A 438 -38.49 50.52 29.33
N VAL A 439 -37.20 50.81 29.19
CA VAL A 439 -36.71 52.17 29.38
C VAL A 439 -37.30 53.12 28.34
N GLN A 440 -37.32 52.72 27.07
CA GLN A 440 -37.97 53.50 26.01
C GLN A 440 -39.44 53.71 26.32
N ALA A 441 -40.18 52.63 26.63
CA ALA A 441 -41.61 52.71 26.91
C ALA A 441 -41.93 53.61 28.11
N ARG A 442 -41.14 53.57 29.20
CA ARG A 442 -41.45 54.33 30.42
C ARG A 442 -40.92 55.76 30.43
N LEU A 443 -39.96 56.10 29.57
CA LEU A 443 -39.42 57.46 29.49
C LEU A 443 -39.98 58.26 28.31
N GLN A 444 -40.54 57.59 27.29
CA GLN A 444 -41.06 58.23 26.08
C GLN A 444 -42.59 58.31 26.02
N GLN A 445 -43.29 57.47 26.79
CA GLN A 445 -44.72 57.67 27.07
C GLN A 445 -44.88 58.87 27.98
#